data_AF-A0A1Q3CQ08-F1
#
_entry.id   AF-A0A1Q3CQ08-F1
#
_cell.length_a   1.000
_cell.length_b   1.000
_cell.length_c   1.000
_cell.angle_alpha   90.00
_cell.angle_beta   90.00
_cell.angle_gamma   90.00
#
_symmetry.space_group_name_H-M   'P 1'
#
loop_
_entity.id
_entity.type
_entity.pdbx_description
1 polymer ?
#
loop_
_entity_poly.entity_id
_entity_poly.type
_entity_poly.pdbx_seq_one_letter_code
_entity_poly.pdbx_strand_id
1 'polypeptide(L)'
;FSFKAAWQSISSRLPGTPWAKIVWFSGAIPKHSFCLWLTFHNAHLTLDKLHLFGIVQNTICPFGCGQQETLDHLFFECPFTKAVWSKVLELNNFALLADWNWHGTASWALGRTAGRP
;
A
#
# COMPACT_ATOMS: atom_id res chain seq x y z
N PHE A 1 22.26 24.63 19.18
CA PHE A 1 22.04 23.45 18.32
C PHE A 1 20.60 23.00 18.48
N SER A 2 19.86 22.74 17.39
CA SER A 2 18.48 22.21 17.47
C SER A 2 18.30 21.08 16.46
N PHE A 3 17.48 20.09 16.81
CA PHE A 3 17.15 18.97 15.92
C PHE A 3 16.56 19.45 14.58
N LYS A 4 15.72 20.49 14.61
CA LYS A 4 15.14 21.11 13.41
C LYS A 4 16.21 21.68 12.47
N ALA A 5 17.22 22.37 13.01
CA ALA A 5 18.31 22.93 12.20
C ALA A 5 19.20 21.82 11.61
N ALA A 6 19.50 20.79 12.39
CA ALA A 6 20.27 19.62 11.92
C ALA A 6 19.50 18.83 10.84
N TRP A 7 18.20 18.62 11.00
CA TRP A 7 17.36 17.98 9.99
C TRP A 7 17.33 18.79 8.68
N GLN A 8 17.18 20.11 8.77
CA GLN A 8 17.16 20.97 7.59
C GLN A 8 18.51 21.03 6.86
N SER A 9 19.64 20.84 7.54
CA SER A 9 20.95 20.82 6.88
C SER A 9 21.24 19.52 6.14
N ILE A 10 20.66 18.39 6.58
CA ILE A 10 20.87 17.08 5.93
C ILE A 10 19.77 16.72 4.93
N SER A 11 18.57 17.26 5.10
CA SER A 11 17.43 16.95 4.23
C SER A 11 17.48 17.84 3.00
N SER A 12 17.89 17.26 1.86
CA SER A 12 17.66 17.89 0.56
C SER A 12 16.17 18.20 0.42
N ARG A 13 15.81 19.45 0.11
CA ARG A 13 14.43 19.88 -0.16
C ARG A 13 13.93 19.25 -1.46
N LEU A 14 13.73 17.93 -1.46
CA LEU A 14 13.14 17.22 -2.56
C LEU A 14 11.67 17.62 -2.65
N PRO A 15 11.13 17.78 -3.86
CA PRO A 15 9.70 17.98 -4.02
C PRO A 15 8.96 16.83 -3.34
N GLY A 16 7.93 17.17 -2.57
CA GLY A 16 7.10 16.17 -1.89
C GLY A 16 6.49 15.22 -2.90
N THR A 17 6.51 13.93 -2.61
CA THR A 17 5.94 12.93 -3.50
C THR A 17 4.41 13.04 -3.49
N PRO A 18 3.74 12.89 -4.64
CA PRO A 18 2.28 12.98 -4.71
C PRO A 18 1.54 12.02 -3.76
N TRP A 19 2.11 10.83 -3.53
CA TRP A 19 1.54 9.83 -2.63
C TRP A 19 1.59 10.22 -1.15
N ALA A 20 2.46 11.15 -0.75
CA ALA A 20 2.62 11.53 0.66
C ALA A 20 1.31 12.06 1.25
N LYS A 21 0.51 12.79 0.47
CA LYS A 21 -0.80 13.30 0.90
C LYS A 21 -1.84 12.19 1.11
N ILE A 22 -1.71 11.06 0.40
CA ILE A 22 -2.57 9.89 0.57
C ILE A 22 -2.20 9.14 1.85
N VAL A 23 -0.91 9.04 2.14
CA VAL A 23 -0.41 8.29 3.30
C VAL A 23 -0.58 9.06 4.61
N TRP A 24 -0.29 10.36 4.60
CA TRP A 24 -0.14 11.19 5.80
C TRP A 24 -1.22 12.28 5.94
N PHE A 25 -2.49 11.93 5.70
CA PHE A 25 -3.61 12.88 5.84
C PHE A 25 -4.00 13.11 7.32
N SER A 26 -4.68 14.22 7.58
CA SER A 26 -5.19 14.53 8.93
C SER A 26 -6.25 13.50 9.35
N GLY A 27 -6.02 12.83 10.48
CA GLY A 27 -6.88 11.74 10.96
C GLY A 27 -6.47 10.34 10.48
N ALA A 28 -5.35 10.23 9.76
CA ALA A 28 -4.81 8.94 9.38
C ALA A 28 -4.35 8.15 10.62
N ILE A 29 -4.77 6.89 10.71
CA ILE A 29 -4.34 5.98 11.77
C ILE A 29 -2.90 5.56 11.47
N PRO A 30 -1.92 5.79 12.37
CA PRO A 30 -0.51 5.58 12.08
C PRO A 30 -0.16 4.18 11.55
N LYS A 31 -0.80 3.14 12.09
CA LYS A 31 -0.61 1.75 11.62
C LYS A 31 -1.01 1.57 10.16
N HIS A 32 -2.13 2.17 9.73
CA HIS A 32 -2.60 2.07 8.35
C HIS A 32 -1.74 2.92 7.42
N SER A 33 -1.34 4.12 7.84
CA SER A 33 -0.38 4.95 7.09
C SER A 33 0.94 4.23 6.87
N PHE A 34 1.49 3.60 7.91
CA PHE A 34 2.74 2.85 7.77
C PHE A 34 2.61 1.67 6.80
N CYS A 35 1.51 0.91 6.89
CA CYS A 35 1.22 -0.16 5.93
C CYS A 35 1.12 0.37 4.49
N LEU A 36 0.41 1.47 4.27
CA LEU A 36 0.24 2.08 2.95
C LEU A 36 1.56 2.65 2.41
N TRP A 37 2.37 3.26 3.27
CA TRP A 37 3.72 3.71 2.93
C TRP A 37 4.58 2.55 2.44
N LEU A 38 4.57 1.40 3.14
CA LEU A 38 5.27 0.21 2.68
C LEU A 38 4.76 -0.27 1.31
N THR A 39 3.45 -0.16 1.05
CA THR A 39 2.87 -0.52 -0.25
C THR A 39 3.38 0.38 -1.37
N PHE A 40 3.43 1.71 -1.15
CA PHE A 40 4.02 2.65 -2.13
C PHE A 40 5.49 2.39 -2.42
N HIS A 41 6.24 1.87 -1.46
CA HIS A 41 7.65 1.53 -1.62
C HIS A 41 7.89 0.07 -2.05
N ASN A 42 6.85 -0.73 -2.27
CA ASN A 42 6.95 -2.17 -2.47
C ASN A 42 7.86 -2.84 -1.40
N ALA A 43 7.75 -2.40 -0.15
CA ALA A 43 8.63 -2.77 0.96
C ALA A 43 8.00 -3.77 1.95
N HIS A 44 6.80 -4.29 1.65
CA HIS A 44 6.23 -5.41 2.41
C HIS A 44 7.10 -6.66 2.28
N LEU A 45 7.30 -7.37 3.39
CA LEU A 45 8.02 -8.64 3.46
C LEU A 45 7.08 -9.81 3.14
N THR A 46 6.57 -9.82 1.91
CA THR A 46 5.74 -10.91 1.39
C THR A 46 6.56 -12.19 1.20
N LEU A 47 5.90 -13.35 1.22
CA LEU A 47 6.60 -14.64 1.17
C LEU A 47 7.44 -14.81 -0.12
N ASP A 48 7.02 -14.25 -1.25
CA ASP A 48 7.84 -14.20 -2.47
C ASP A 48 9.21 -13.55 -2.24
N LYS A 49 9.26 -12.42 -1.52
CA LYS A 49 10.52 -11.73 -1.18
C LYS A 49 11.30 -12.47 -0.10
N LEU A 50 10.62 -13.02 0.91
CA LEU A 50 11.29 -13.81 1.94
C LEU A 50 11.92 -15.09 1.36
N HIS A 51 11.30 -15.67 0.34
CA HIS A 51 11.85 -16.81 -0.38
C HIS A 51 13.10 -16.40 -1.18
N LEU A 52 13.09 -15.24 -1.84
CA LEU A 52 14.29 -14.69 -2.50
C LEU A 52 15.43 -14.44 -1.51
N PHE A 53 15.12 -14.13 -0.26
CA PHE A 53 16.12 -13.99 0.82
C PHE A 53 16.54 -15.34 1.44
N GLY A 54 15.97 -16.46 1.02
CA GLY A 54 16.27 -17.79 1.56
C GLY A 54 15.73 -18.02 2.99
N ILE A 55 14.80 -17.19 3.46
CA ILE A 55 14.23 -17.27 4.81
C ILE A 55 13.10 -18.30 4.86
N VAL A 56 12.31 -18.41 3.79
CA VAL A 56 11.19 -19.36 3.68
C VAL A 56 11.33 -20.24 2.44
N GLN A 57 10.84 -21.47 2.52
CA GLN A 57 10.85 -22.43 1.41
C GLN A 57 9.53 -22.44 0.64
N ASN A 58 8.43 -22.02 1.28
CA ASN A 58 7.10 -22.04 0.72
C ASN A 58 6.59 -20.60 0.58
N THR A 59 6.04 -20.28 -0.60
CA THR A 59 5.48 -18.97 -0.93
C THR A 59 3.96 -18.99 -1.05
N ILE A 60 3.29 -20.08 -0.68
CA ILE A 60 1.84 -20.21 -0.79
C ILE A 60 1.13 -19.23 0.15
N CYS A 61 0.08 -18.61 -0.39
CA CYS A 61 -0.77 -17.64 0.29
C CYS A 61 -1.28 -18.17 1.64
N PRO A 62 -1.12 -17.41 2.74
CA PRO A 62 -1.50 -17.84 4.09
C PRO A 62 -3.01 -18.01 4.26
N PHE A 63 -3.82 -17.44 3.36
CA PHE A 63 -5.25 -17.64 3.32
C PHE A 63 -5.68 -18.97 2.66
N GLY A 64 -4.73 -19.81 2.25
CA GLY A 64 -5.01 -21.17 1.79
C GLY A 64 -5.64 -21.28 0.40
N CYS A 65 -5.53 -20.23 -0.44
CA CYS A 65 -6.10 -20.26 -1.79
C CYS A 65 -5.22 -20.98 -2.84
N GLY A 66 -4.06 -21.50 -2.44
CA GLY A 66 -3.17 -22.29 -3.30
C GLY A 66 -2.33 -21.49 -4.30
N GLN A 67 -2.43 -20.16 -4.31
CA GLN A 67 -1.60 -19.28 -5.14
C GLN A 67 -0.41 -18.74 -4.34
N GLN A 68 0.61 -18.22 -5.04
CA GLN A 68 1.77 -17.58 -4.41
C GLN A 68 1.40 -16.24 -3.78
N GLU A 69 1.92 -15.97 -2.58
CA GLU A 69 1.81 -14.68 -1.90
C GLU A 69 2.76 -13.65 -2.53
N THR A 70 2.17 -12.72 -3.26
CA THR A 70 2.78 -11.45 -3.65
C THR A 70 1.97 -10.31 -3.02
N LEU A 71 2.46 -9.07 -3.10
CA LEU A 71 1.71 -7.90 -2.62
C LEU A 71 0.37 -7.77 -3.33
N ASP A 72 0.36 -7.84 -4.66
CA ASP A 72 -0.89 -7.76 -5.44
C ASP A 72 -1.83 -8.92 -5.13
N HIS A 73 -1.27 -10.14 -5.00
CA HIS A 73 -2.08 -11.29 -4.64
C HIS A 73 -2.73 -11.12 -3.27
N LEU A 74 -1.95 -10.75 -2.25
CA LEU A 74 -2.40 -10.64 -0.87
C LEU A 74 -3.53 -9.60 -0.75
N PHE A 75 -3.37 -8.42 -1.36
CA PHE A 75 -4.32 -7.33 -1.19
C PHE A 75 -5.46 -7.32 -2.21
N PHE A 76 -5.24 -7.83 -3.43
CA PHE A 76 -6.17 -7.62 -4.54
C PHE A 76 -6.63 -8.89 -5.23
N GLU A 77 -5.80 -9.92 -5.38
CA GLU A 77 -6.18 -11.09 -6.19
C GLU A 77 -6.72 -12.27 -5.39
N CYS A 78 -6.29 -12.42 -4.13
CA CYS A 78 -6.68 -13.53 -3.28
C CYS A 78 -8.20 -13.57 -3.08
N PRO A 79 -8.87 -14.72 -3.26
CA PRO A 79 -10.31 -14.84 -3.10
C PRO A 79 -10.81 -14.35 -1.72
N PHE A 80 -10.03 -14.59 -0.67
CA PHE A 80 -10.35 -14.15 0.68
C PHE A 80 -10.40 -12.62 0.78
N THR A 81 -9.33 -11.93 0.36
CA THR A 81 -9.28 -10.46 0.45
C THR A 81 -10.16 -9.78 -0.57
N LYS A 82 -10.38 -10.37 -1.76
CA LYS A 82 -11.41 -9.93 -2.70
C LYS A 82 -12.79 -9.93 -2.06
N ALA A 83 -13.18 -10.98 -1.34
CA ALA A 83 -14.48 -11.04 -0.67
C ALA A 83 -14.63 -9.91 0.37
N VAL A 84 -13.56 -9.63 1.13
CA VAL A 84 -13.52 -8.50 2.08
C VAL A 84 -13.70 -7.16 1.35
N TRP A 85 -12.94 -6.91 0.28
CA TRP A 85 -13.03 -5.67 -0.48
C TRP A 85 -14.39 -5.48 -1.12
N SER A 86 -14.96 -6.51 -1.75
CA SER A 86 -16.31 -6.46 -2.30
C SER A 86 -17.31 -6.00 -1.25
N LYS A 87 -17.22 -6.53 -0.02
CA LYS A 87 -18.13 -6.13 1.05
C LYS A 87 -17.90 -4.70 1.51
N VAL A 88 -16.65 -4.28 1.67
CA VAL A 88 -16.30 -2.90 2.05
C VAL A 88 -16.81 -1.91 1.01
N LEU A 89 -16.62 -2.19 -0.29
CA LEU A 89 -17.06 -1.31 -1.37
C LEU A 89 -18.58 -1.22 -1.45
N GLU A 90 -19.28 -2.34 -1.30
CA GLU A 90 -20.75 -2.39 -1.22
C GLU A 90 -21.26 -1.48 -0.09
N LEU A 91 -20.67 -1.59 1.12
CA LEU A 91 -21.05 -0.77 2.27
C LEU A 91 -20.77 0.74 2.07
N ASN A 92 -19.88 1.09 1.14
CA ASN A 92 -19.50 2.47 0.86
C ASN A 92 -20.07 3.00 -0.48
N ASN A 93 -20.98 2.26 -1.13
CA ASN A 93 -21.56 2.60 -2.43
C ASN A 93 -20.50 2.86 -3.53
N PHE A 94 -19.40 2.12 -3.51
CA PHE A 94 -18.36 2.16 -4.54
C PHE A 94 -18.44 0.94 -5.46
N ALA A 95 -18.19 1.14 -6.75
CA ALA A 95 -17.99 0.05 -7.71
C ALA A 95 -16.54 -0.47 -7.67
N LEU A 96 -16.37 -1.76 -7.92
CA LEU A 96 -15.05 -2.37 -8.12
C LEU A 96 -14.35 -1.71 -9.32
N LEU A 97 -13.07 -1.36 -9.15
CA LEU A 97 -12.24 -0.87 -10.25
C LEU A 97 -11.94 -2.03 -11.21
N ALA A 98 -11.99 -1.77 -12.51
CA ALA A 98 -11.72 -2.77 -13.55
C ALA A 98 -10.30 -3.38 -13.42
N ASP A 99 -9.32 -2.55 -13.05
CA ASP A 99 -7.93 -2.96 -12.80
C ASP A 99 -7.67 -3.05 -11.30
N TRP A 100 -8.18 -4.11 -10.66
CA TRP A 100 -8.02 -4.35 -9.22
C TRP A 100 -6.61 -4.87 -8.91
N ASN A 101 -5.61 -3.98 -8.96
CA ASN A 101 -4.23 -4.19 -8.55
C ASN A 101 -3.67 -2.93 -7.88
N TRP A 102 -2.47 -3.00 -7.29
CA TRP A 102 -1.86 -1.86 -6.62
C TRP A 102 -1.62 -0.68 -7.56
N HIS A 103 -1.12 -0.93 -8.77
CA HIS A 103 -0.79 0.13 -9.72
C HIS A 103 -2.02 0.96 -10.12
N GLY A 104 -3.11 0.30 -10.51
CA GLY A 104 -4.38 0.93 -10.86
C GLY A 104 -4.98 1.68 -9.69
N THR A 105 -4.96 1.07 -8.49
CA THR A 105 -5.48 1.68 -7.25
C THR A 105 -4.68 2.93 -6.86
N ALA A 106 -3.36 2.86 -6.92
CA ALA A 106 -2.48 3.98 -6.60
C ALA A 106 -2.67 5.13 -7.60
N SER A 107 -2.73 4.84 -8.90
CA SER A 107 -2.98 5.83 -9.95
C SER A 107 -4.33 6.53 -9.77
N TRP A 108 -5.39 5.75 -9.51
CA TRP A 108 -6.73 6.26 -9.22
C TRP A 108 -6.75 7.17 -7.97
N ALA A 109 -6.08 6.78 -6.89
CA ALA A 109 -6.04 7.55 -5.65
C ALA A 109 -5.25 8.87 -5.83
N LEU A 110 -4.16 8.82 -6.58
CA LEU A 110 -3.36 10.00 -6.93
C LEU A 110 -4.17 10.99 -7.78
N GLY A 111 -4.92 10.51 -8.77
CA GLY A 111 -5.80 11.35 -9.59
C GLY A 111 -6.87 12.09 -8.77
N ARG A 112 -7.41 11.46 -7.71
CA ARG A 112 -8.42 12.08 -6.85
C ARG A 112 -7.86 13.07 -5.82
N THR A 113 -6.63 12.86 -5.38
CA THR A 113 -5.97 13.76 -4.42
C THR A 113 -5.34 14.99 -5.08
N ALA A 114 -5.08 14.96 -6.38
CA ALA A 114 -4.61 16.11 -7.14
C ALA A 114 -5.67 17.23 -7.31
N GLY A 115 -6.95 16.94 -7.05
CA GLY A 115 -8.09 17.82 -7.37
C GLY A 115 -8.79 18.52 -6.20
N ARG A 116 -8.23 18.54 -4.98
CA ARG A 116 -8.77 19.38 -3.88
C ARG A 116 -7.70 20.38 -3.43
N PRO A 117 -7.92 21.70 -3.61
CA PRO A 117 -7.07 22.72 -3.01
C PRO A 117 -7.14 22.66 -1.48
#